data_AF-A0A2S9XBJ8-F1
#
_entry.id   AF-A0A2S9XBJ8-F1
#
_cell.length_a   1.000
_cell.length_b   1.000
_cell.length_c   1.000
_cell.angle_alpha   90.00
_cell.angle_beta   90.00
_cell.angle_gamma   90.00
#
_symmetry.space_group_name_H-M   'P 1'
#
loop_
_entity.id
_entity.type
_entity.pdbx_description
1 polymer ?
#
loop_
_entity_poly.entity_id
_entity_poly.type
_entity_poly.pdbx_seq_one_letter_code
_entity_poly.pdbx_strand_id
1 'polypeptide(L)'
;MGLLDSIRAAFGLRTKSADGSENLPGDDGPEAEAAPAAEPAEAAESAELAESAELAEAPEPPSADDERDPELEAQDDSGSFDFEQDIARYFTAEFRVETAWAYHDRRASLFEEYEIRDTKHWHQIKATFERWLETPAAKAKYRTPKELSLARMTTTQTMTLDDLNLELDRKGASPKT
;
A
#
# COMPACT_ATOMS: atom_id res chain seq x y z
N MET A 1 21.55 -22.24 -40.15
CA MET A 1 20.38 -21.35 -39.96
C MET A 1 19.84 -21.61 -38.56
N GLY A 2 20.34 -20.85 -37.58
CA GLY A 2 20.19 -21.15 -36.16
C GLY A 2 18.98 -20.47 -35.53
N LEU A 3 18.42 -21.12 -34.53
CA LEU A 3 17.25 -20.78 -33.71
C LEU A 3 17.21 -19.33 -33.15
N LEU A 4 18.34 -18.62 -33.18
CA LEU A 4 18.48 -17.25 -32.67
C LEU A 4 17.87 -16.19 -33.61
N ASP A 5 17.64 -16.51 -34.88
CA ASP A 5 17.02 -15.57 -35.85
C ASP A 5 15.50 -15.43 -35.63
N SER A 6 14.82 -16.47 -35.14
CA SER A 6 13.36 -16.43 -34.90
C SER A 6 12.95 -15.60 -33.68
N ILE A 7 13.84 -15.42 -32.70
CA ILE A 7 13.52 -14.66 -31.48
C ILE A 7 13.54 -13.14 -31.77
N ARG A 8 14.38 -12.67 -32.70
CA ARG A 8 14.41 -11.25 -33.08
C ARG A 8 13.20 -10.82 -33.92
N ALA A 9 12.60 -11.73 -34.69
CA ALA A 9 11.38 -11.44 -35.45
C ALA A 9 10.11 -11.32 -34.55
N ALA A 10 10.09 -12.00 -33.40
CA ALA A 10 8.95 -12.02 -32.48
C ALA A 10 8.83 -10.78 -31.59
N PHE A 11 9.91 -9.99 -31.43
CA PHE A 11 9.95 -8.84 -30.51
C PHE A 11 9.78 -7.47 -31.17
N GLY A 12 9.43 -7.40 -32.46
CA GLY A 12 8.97 -6.16 -33.10
C GLY A 12 9.92 -4.96 -33.00
N LEU A 13 11.21 -5.18 -32.70
CA LEU A 13 12.23 -4.13 -32.63
C LEU A 13 12.65 -3.74 -34.04
N ARG A 14 11.74 -3.04 -34.73
CA ARG A 14 12.06 -2.29 -35.93
C ARG A 14 12.84 -1.06 -35.52
N THR A 15 14.17 -1.15 -35.61
CA THR A 15 15.05 0.01 -35.60
C THR A 15 14.64 0.93 -36.76
N LYS A 16 14.09 2.10 -36.45
CA LYS A 16 13.96 3.18 -37.44
C LYS A 16 14.83 4.34 -37.00
N SER A 17 16.03 4.37 -37.56
CA SER A 17 16.83 5.58 -37.70
C SER A 17 16.30 6.44 -38.86
N ALA A 18 16.76 7.69 -38.88
CA ALA A 18 16.61 8.76 -39.89
C ALA A 18 15.40 9.69 -39.63
N ASP A 19 15.63 10.95 -39.22
CA ASP A 19 16.22 12.09 -39.95
C ASP A 19 15.15 12.84 -40.77
N GLY A 20 15.08 14.16 -40.61
CA GLY A 20 14.49 15.07 -41.58
C GLY A 20 13.34 15.98 -41.11
N SER A 21 13.64 17.29 -41.10
CA SER A 21 12.91 18.37 -41.82
C SER A 21 11.47 18.68 -41.36
N GLU A 22 11.27 19.81 -40.65
CA GLU A 22 10.85 21.16 -41.16
C GLU A 22 9.34 21.37 -41.23
N ASN A 23 8.92 22.55 -40.71
CA ASN A 23 7.77 23.40 -41.06
C ASN A 23 6.39 22.77 -41.35
N LEU A 24 5.35 23.29 -40.69
CA LEU A 24 4.39 24.25 -41.28
C LEU A 24 3.30 24.71 -40.26
N PRO A 25 2.58 25.81 -40.55
CA PRO A 25 1.76 26.61 -39.62
C PRO A 25 0.23 26.41 -39.80
N GLY A 26 -0.53 26.97 -38.84
CA GLY A 26 -1.78 27.70 -39.11
C GLY A 26 -3.13 26.95 -39.11
N ASP A 27 -4.12 27.71 -38.67
CA ASP A 27 -5.52 27.78 -39.17
C ASP A 27 -6.64 27.00 -38.46
N ASP A 28 -7.58 27.82 -37.93
CA ASP A 28 -9.05 27.68 -37.86
C ASP A 28 -9.77 26.54 -37.11
N GLY A 29 -10.33 26.92 -35.94
CA GLY A 29 -11.75 26.80 -35.51
C GLY A 29 -12.50 25.45 -35.53
N PRO A 30 -13.75 25.35 -35.01
CA PRO A 30 -14.62 26.41 -34.50
C PRO A 30 -15.21 26.18 -33.07
N GLU A 31 -15.82 27.26 -32.56
CA GLU A 31 -16.75 27.34 -31.43
C GLU A 31 -17.86 26.27 -31.43
N ALA A 32 -18.25 25.82 -30.24
CA ALA A 32 -19.58 25.28 -29.98
C ALA A 32 -20.09 25.80 -28.63
N GLU A 33 -20.99 26.78 -28.70
CA GLU A 33 -21.84 27.26 -27.62
C GLU A 33 -22.90 26.23 -27.18
N ALA A 34 -23.37 26.45 -25.94
CA ALA A 34 -24.72 26.21 -25.42
C ALA A 34 -25.10 24.80 -24.86
N ALA A 35 -25.29 24.80 -23.53
CA ALA A 35 -26.14 23.87 -22.77
C ALA A 35 -27.64 24.04 -23.14
N PRO A 36 -28.55 23.09 -22.84
CA PRO A 36 -29.16 23.04 -21.49
C PRO A 36 -29.64 21.65 -20.97
N ALA A 37 -29.83 21.65 -19.64
CA ALA A 37 -30.59 20.78 -18.73
C ALA A 37 -31.53 19.67 -19.25
N ALA A 38 -31.50 18.52 -18.56
CA ALA A 38 -32.69 17.80 -18.06
C ALA A 38 -32.29 16.71 -17.05
N GLU A 39 -32.67 16.86 -15.78
CA GLU A 39 -32.91 15.74 -14.86
C GLU A 39 -34.17 14.99 -15.31
N PRO A 40 -34.28 13.68 -14.98
CA PRO A 40 -35.34 13.35 -14.03
C PRO A 40 -34.89 12.38 -12.94
N ALA A 41 -35.33 12.73 -11.73
CA ALA A 41 -35.45 11.84 -10.59
C ALA A 41 -36.64 10.87 -10.77
N GLU A 42 -36.42 9.58 -10.51
CA GLU A 42 -37.41 8.57 -10.10
C GLU A 42 -36.61 7.58 -9.22
N ALA A 43 -36.71 7.64 -7.90
CA ALA A 43 -37.68 6.92 -7.06
C ALA A 43 -37.38 5.41 -6.90
N ALA A 44 -37.08 5.04 -5.64
CA ALA A 44 -37.34 3.78 -4.92
C ALA A 44 -37.51 2.49 -5.76
N GLU A 45 -36.88 1.37 -5.46
CA GLU A 45 -37.12 0.60 -4.23
C GLU A 45 -36.33 -0.71 -4.38
N SER A 46 -35.42 -1.01 -3.45
CA SER A 46 -34.91 -2.37 -3.20
C SER A 46 -34.19 -2.34 -1.86
N ALA A 47 -34.97 -2.07 -0.81
CA ALA A 47 -34.56 -2.25 0.57
C ALA A 47 -35.29 -3.47 1.10
N GLU A 48 -34.74 -4.66 0.89
CA GLU A 48 -34.98 -5.82 1.75
C GLU A 48 -33.82 -6.81 1.61
N LEU A 49 -33.05 -6.91 2.69
CA LEU A 49 -32.22 -8.02 3.19
C LEU A 49 -30.90 -7.50 3.78
N ALA A 50 -31.02 -6.70 4.84
CA ALA A 50 -29.96 -6.50 5.81
C ALA A 50 -30.38 -7.19 7.11
N GLU A 51 -30.43 -8.52 7.09
CA GLU A 51 -30.45 -9.31 8.31
C GLU A 51 -29.01 -9.69 8.65
N SER A 52 -28.55 -9.24 9.81
CA SER A 52 -27.25 -9.57 10.44
C SER A 52 -26.01 -8.85 9.89
N ALA A 53 -26.03 -7.51 9.85
CA ALA A 53 -24.82 -6.75 10.09
C ALA A 53 -24.64 -6.65 11.61
N GLU A 54 -23.86 -7.58 12.17
CA GLU A 54 -23.13 -7.37 13.42
C GLU A 54 -22.60 -5.94 13.42
N LEU A 55 -22.86 -5.22 14.51
CA LEU A 55 -22.59 -3.81 14.71
C LEU A 55 -21.11 -3.49 14.39
N ALA A 56 -20.81 -3.24 13.11
CA ALA A 56 -19.54 -2.68 12.69
C ALA A 56 -19.57 -1.24 13.19
N GLU A 57 -18.93 -1.03 14.35
CA GLU A 57 -18.73 0.28 14.93
C GLU A 57 -18.22 1.21 13.84
N ALA A 58 -18.91 2.33 13.64
CA ALA A 58 -18.53 3.30 12.63
C ALA A 58 -17.10 3.77 12.91
N PRO A 59 -16.25 3.94 11.90
CA PRO A 59 -14.86 4.37 12.10
C PRO A 59 -14.86 5.69 12.89
N GLU A 60 -14.20 5.70 14.03
CA GLU A 60 -14.07 6.92 14.83
C GLU A 60 -13.26 7.97 14.04
N PRO A 61 -13.64 9.26 14.11
CA PRO A 61 -12.85 10.31 13.50
C PRO A 61 -11.43 10.31 14.10
N PRO A 62 -10.39 10.62 13.29
CA PRO A 62 -9.02 10.68 13.80
C PRO A 62 -8.96 11.68 14.94
N SER A 63 -8.30 11.30 16.04
CA SER A 63 -8.13 12.16 17.20
C SER A 63 -7.11 13.26 16.88
N ALA A 64 -7.17 14.40 17.56
CA ALA A 64 -6.19 15.48 17.39
C ALA A 64 -4.74 15.04 17.69
N ASP A 65 -4.56 13.97 18.48
CA ASP A 65 -3.26 13.33 18.73
C ASP A 65 -2.71 12.53 17.52
N ASP A 66 -3.48 12.39 16.43
CA ASP A 66 -3.03 11.81 15.16
C ASP A 66 -2.29 12.82 14.26
N GLU A 67 -2.10 14.07 14.71
CA GLU A 67 -1.30 15.05 13.98
C GLU A 67 0.19 14.66 13.92
N ARG A 68 0.75 14.70 12.71
CA ARG A 68 2.17 14.46 12.44
C ARG A 68 3.05 15.55 13.05
N ASP A 69 4.16 15.14 13.66
CA ASP A 69 5.15 16.03 14.26
C ASP A 69 6.45 16.00 13.42
N PRO A 70 6.68 16.99 12.52
CA PRO A 70 7.84 16.98 11.64
C PRO A 70 9.17 17.17 12.39
N GLU A 71 9.17 17.81 13.55
CA GLU A 71 10.39 18.00 14.36
C GLU A 71 10.80 16.69 15.03
N LEU A 72 9.82 15.90 15.47
CA LEU A 72 10.06 14.56 15.99
C LEU A 72 10.46 13.59 14.85
N GLU A 73 9.78 13.63 13.71
CA GLU A 73 10.09 12.77 12.56
C GLU A 73 11.51 12.96 12.02
N ALA A 74 12.11 14.15 12.18
CA ALA A 74 13.49 14.43 11.82
C ALA A 74 14.52 13.71 12.70
N GLN A 75 14.12 13.23 13.89
CA GLN A 75 14.97 12.49 14.80
C GLN A 75 14.88 10.99 14.50
N ASP A 76 16.04 10.33 14.42
CA ASP A 76 16.09 8.88 14.20
C ASP A 76 15.67 8.13 15.46
N ASP A 77 14.59 7.37 15.36
CA ASP A 77 14.11 6.41 16.35
C ASP A 77 13.48 5.23 15.61
N SER A 78 14.10 4.05 15.72
CA SER A 78 13.60 2.82 15.12
C SER A 78 12.67 2.05 16.04
N GLY A 79 12.40 2.54 17.26
CA GLY A 79 11.64 1.82 18.27
C GLY A 79 12.23 0.44 18.55
N SER A 80 11.38 -0.59 18.51
CA SER A 80 11.78 -2.00 18.69
C SER A 80 12.26 -2.69 17.40
N PHE A 81 12.31 -1.96 16.28
CA PHE A 81 12.61 -2.55 14.97
C PHE A 81 14.11 -2.52 14.64
N ASP A 82 14.60 -3.64 14.09
CA ASP A 82 15.92 -3.73 13.46
C ASP A 82 15.73 -3.84 11.94
N PHE A 83 15.88 -2.72 11.23
CA PHE A 83 15.71 -2.68 9.77
C PHE A 83 16.75 -3.51 9.01
N GLU A 84 17.91 -3.77 9.61
CA GLU A 84 18.96 -4.53 8.95
C GLU A 84 18.77 -6.03 9.11
N GLN A 85 18.36 -6.50 10.29
CA GLN A 85 18.30 -7.93 10.61
C GLN A 85 16.88 -8.50 10.56
N ASP A 86 15.86 -7.70 10.86
CA ASP A 86 14.46 -8.13 10.97
C ASP A 86 13.47 -7.11 10.38
N ILE A 87 13.66 -6.82 9.10
CA ILE A 87 12.75 -5.94 8.36
C ILE A 87 11.36 -6.53 8.16
N ALA A 88 11.23 -7.86 8.25
CA ALA A 88 9.94 -8.54 8.14
C ALA A 88 9.01 -8.09 9.28
N ARG A 89 9.52 -8.01 10.52
CA ARG A 89 8.77 -7.48 11.67
C ARG A 89 8.26 -6.06 11.43
N TYR A 90 9.09 -5.19 10.82
CA TYR A 90 8.66 -3.83 10.46
C TYR A 90 7.55 -3.85 9.38
N PHE A 91 7.70 -4.60 8.29
CA PHE A 91 6.66 -4.67 7.25
C PHE A 91 5.35 -5.26 7.75
N THR A 92 5.43 -6.24 8.64
CA THR A 92 4.28 -6.79 9.35
C THR A 92 3.56 -5.72 10.17
N ALA A 93 4.32 -4.99 11.00
CA ALA A 93 3.77 -3.92 11.83
C ALA A 93 3.14 -2.84 10.95
N GLU A 94 3.85 -2.40 9.90
CA GLU A 94 3.37 -1.41 8.93
C GLU A 94 2.04 -1.85 8.32
N PHE A 95 1.96 -3.09 7.84
CA PHE A 95 0.70 -3.58 7.26
C PHE A 95 -0.45 -3.66 8.28
N ARG A 96 -0.20 -4.21 9.47
CA ARG A 96 -1.26 -4.40 10.50
C ARG A 96 -1.74 -3.06 11.04
N VAL A 97 -0.83 -2.14 11.34
CA VAL A 97 -1.15 -0.80 11.85
C VAL A 97 -1.92 0.00 10.82
N GLU A 98 -1.47 0.04 9.56
CA GLU A 98 -2.13 0.82 8.51
C GLU A 98 -3.51 0.24 8.15
N THR A 99 -3.66 -1.10 8.19
CA THR A 99 -4.98 -1.75 8.01
C THR A 99 -5.93 -1.46 9.17
N ALA A 100 -5.38 -1.33 10.38
CA ALA A 100 -6.15 -1.04 11.60
C ALA A 100 -6.29 0.47 11.88
N TRP A 101 -5.86 1.35 10.97
CA TRP A 101 -5.71 2.77 11.28
C TRP A 101 -7.01 3.45 11.73
N ALA A 102 -8.13 3.08 11.09
CA ALA A 102 -9.46 3.61 11.41
C ALA A 102 -10.09 3.00 12.68
N TYR A 103 -9.46 1.98 13.28
CA TYR A 103 -9.96 1.26 14.45
C TYR A 103 -9.05 1.54 15.65
N HIS A 104 -9.39 2.57 16.43
CA HIS A 104 -8.53 3.10 17.49
C HIS A 104 -8.05 2.02 18.46
N ASP A 105 -8.95 1.19 19.00
CA ASP A 105 -8.61 0.13 19.96
C ASP A 105 -7.71 -0.94 19.38
N ARG A 106 -7.94 -1.30 18.12
CA ARG A 106 -7.10 -2.26 17.41
C ARG A 106 -5.71 -1.69 17.15
N ARG A 107 -5.63 -0.41 16.74
CA ARG A 107 -4.37 0.31 16.56
C ARG A 107 -3.60 0.41 17.88
N ALA A 108 -4.27 0.77 18.98
CA ALA A 108 -3.66 0.85 20.31
C ALA A 108 -3.09 -0.51 20.77
N SER A 109 -3.84 -1.59 20.55
CA SER A 109 -3.37 -2.95 20.85
C SER A 109 -2.13 -3.34 20.04
N LEU A 110 -2.10 -2.95 18.76
CA LEU A 110 -0.92 -3.17 17.90
C LEU A 110 0.27 -2.30 18.33
N PHE A 111 0.02 -1.06 18.78
CA PHE A 111 1.06 -0.20 19.30
C PHE A 111 1.72 -0.82 20.53
N GLU A 112 0.95 -1.37 21.46
CA GLU A 112 1.49 -2.12 22.59
C GLU A 112 2.28 -3.36 22.13
N GLU A 113 1.74 -4.15 21.19
CA GLU A 113 2.39 -5.35 20.64
C GLU A 113 3.77 -5.06 20.03
N TYR A 114 3.93 -3.92 19.34
CA TYR A 114 5.17 -3.52 18.68
C TYR A 114 6.01 -2.50 19.49
N GLU A 115 5.65 -2.24 20.74
CA GLU A 115 6.33 -1.26 21.62
C GLU A 115 6.36 0.16 21.02
N ILE A 116 5.30 0.54 20.31
CA ILE A 116 5.09 1.88 19.77
C ILE A 116 4.35 2.71 20.83
N ARG A 117 4.93 3.85 21.23
CA ARG A 117 4.37 4.74 22.25
C ARG A 117 3.04 5.38 21.85
N ASP A 118 2.97 5.96 20.66
CA ASP A 118 1.83 6.72 20.15
C ASP A 118 1.91 6.90 18.63
N THR A 119 0.92 7.59 18.05
CA THR A 119 0.86 7.88 16.61
C THR A 119 2.08 8.68 16.12
N LYS A 120 2.59 9.62 16.92
CA LYS A 120 3.76 10.43 16.54
C LYS A 120 5.02 9.58 16.48
N HIS A 121 5.19 8.68 17.44
CA HIS A 121 6.27 7.70 17.45
C HIS A 121 6.17 6.76 16.24
N TRP A 122 4.96 6.32 15.85
CA TRP A 122 4.78 5.54 14.63
C TRP A 122 5.27 6.29 13.37
N HIS A 123 4.89 7.57 13.23
CA HIS A 123 5.37 8.40 12.13
C HIS A 123 6.88 8.62 12.16
N GLN A 124 7.47 8.80 13.36
CA GLN A 124 8.91 8.90 13.53
C GLN A 124 9.65 7.63 13.08
N ILE A 125 9.13 6.45 13.43
CA ILE A 125 9.70 5.16 12.99
C ILE A 125 9.64 5.05 11.47
N LYS A 126 8.52 5.43 10.84
CA LYS A 126 8.38 5.44 9.37
C LYS A 126 9.39 6.39 8.72
N ALA A 127 9.54 7.60 9.25
CA ALA A 127 10.52 8.56 8.74
C ALA A 127 11.97 8.06 8.90
N THR A 128 12.26 7.39 10.01
CA THR A 128 13.57 6.75 10.26
C THR A 128 13.81 5.61 9.26
N PHE A 129 12.79 4.80 8.96
CA PHE A 129 12.87 3.76 7.95
C PHE A 129 13.13 4.33 6.55
N GLU A 130 12.43 5.41 6.17
CA GLU A 130 12.66 6.10 4.89
C GLU A 130 14.10 6.62 4.75
N ARG A 131 14.68 7.17 5.82
CA ARG A 131 16.09 7.56 5.83
C ARG A 131 17.03 6.35 5.80
N TRP A 132 16.69 5.27 6.50
CA TRP A 132 17.46 4.02 6.45
C TRP A 132 17.52 3.45 5.04
N LEU A 133 16.45 3.57 4.24
CA LEU A 133 16.44 3.15 2.83
C LEU A 133 17.51 3.86 1.97
N GLU A 134 17.96 5.04 2.38
CA GLU A 134 19.01 5.78 1.69
C GLU A 134 20.43 5.30 2.03
N THR A 135 20.59 4.46 3.04
CA THR A 135 21.88 3.91 3.46
C THR A 135 22.44 2.89 2.46
N PRO A 136 23.77 2.65 2.45
CA PRO A 136 24.37 1.61 1.62
C PRO A 136 23.84 0.20 1.92
N ALA A 137 23.51 -0.09 3.19
CA ALA A 137 23.00 -1.39 3.61
C ALA A 137 21.62 -1.67 3.01
N ALA A 138 20.71 -0.69 3.08
CA ALA A 138 19.40 -0.82 2.47
C ALA A 138 19.46 -0.87 0.95
N LYS A 139 20.28 -0.01 0.31
CA LYS A 139 20.48 -0.01 -1.16
C LYS A 139 21.10 -1.30 -1.69
N ALA A 140 21.85 -2.04 -0.87
CA ALA A 140 22.36 -3.35 -1.23
C ALA A 140 21.27 -4.43 -1.25
N LYS A 141 20.24 -4.31 -0.40
CA LYS A 141 19.11 -5.25 -0.31
C LYS A 141 17.93 -4.88 -1.22
N TYR A 142 17.61 -3.60 -1.30
CA TYR A 142 16.48 -3.01 -2.01
C TYR A 142 16.99 -1.97 -2.99
N ARG A 143 17.56 -2.43 -4.11
CA ARG A 143 18.18 -1.55 -5.11
C ARG A 143 17.15 -0.71 -5.86
N THR A 144 15.94 -1.23 -5.99
CA THR A 144 14.84 -0.59 -6.71
C THR A 144 13.57 -0.53 -5.86
N PRO A 145 12.71 0.49 -6.07
CA PRO A 145 11.40 0.56 -5.40
C PRO A 145 10.52 -0.68 -5.63
N LYS A 146 10.70 -1.35 -6.79
CA LYS A 146 9.99 -2.60 -7.12
C LYS A 146 10.39 -3.74 -6.19
N GLU A 147 11.67 -3.87 -5.85
CA GLU A 147 12.15 -4.91 -4.92
C GLU A 147 11.65 -4.65 -3.50
N LEU A 148 11.61 -3.40 -3.06
CA LEU A 148 11.02 -3.03 -1.77
C LEU A 148 9.52 -3.37 -1.72
N SER A 149 8.77 -3.02 -2.76
CA SER A 149 7.35 -3.34 -2.88
C SER A 149 7.10 -4.85 -2.90
N LEU A 150 7.93 -5.61 -3.62
CA LEU A 150 7.86 -7.07 -3.63
C LEU A 150 8.13 -7.64 -2.23
N ALA A 151 9.15 -7.15 -1.53
CA ALA A 151 9.49 -7.63 -0.19
C ALA A 151 8.35 -7.37 0.81
N ARG A 152 7.71 -6.20 0.76
CA ARG A 152 6.50 -5.88 1.53
C ARG A 152 5.37 -6.87 1.22
N MET A 153 5.06 -7.06 -0.06
CA MET A 153 3.99 -7.96 -0.51
C MET A 153 4.25 -9.42 -0.13
N THR A 154 5.48 -9.92 -0.29
CA THR A 154 5.83 -11.28 0.10
C THR A 154 5.70 -11.47 1.60
N THR A 155 6.15 -10.51 2.41
CA THR A 155 6.05 -10.59 3.88
C THR A 155 4.59 -10.67 4.31
N THR A 156 3.72 -9.80 3.77
CA THR A 156 2.30 -9.80 4.14
C THR A 156 1.57 -11.03 3.63
N GLN A 157 1.90 -11.54 2.44
CA GLN A 157 1.35 -12.80 1.93
C GLN A 157 1.72 -13.99 2.81
N THR A 158 3.00 -14.11 3.21
CA THR A 158 3.44 -15.19 4.10
C THR A 158 2.67 -15.17 5.42
N MET A 159 2.48 -13.98 6.02
CA MET A 159 1.70 -13.86 7.25
C MET A 159 0.25 -14.27 7.10
N THR A 160 -0.43 -13.84 6.02
CA THR A 160 -1.82 -14.28 5.81
C THR A 160 -1.94 -15.79 5.70
N LEU A 161 -0.93 -16.47 5.13
CA LEU A 161 -0.89 -17.93 5.06
C LEU A 161 -0.59 -18.56 6.43
N ASP A 162 0.33 -18.00 7.21
CA ASP A 162 0.63 -18.48 8.57
C ASP A 162 -0.56 -18.33 9.52
N ASP A 163 -1.27 -17.19 9.48
CA ASP A 163 -2.48 -16.97 10.28
C ASP A 163 -3.58 -17.96 9.90
N LEU A 164 -3.82 -18.17 8.59
CA LEU A 164 -4.78 -19.15 8.10
C LEU A 164 -4.41 -20.58 8.51
N ASN A 165 -3.12 -20.94 8.46
CA ASN A 165 -2.66 -22.26 8.83
C ASN A 165 -2.79 -22.50 10.35
N LEU A 166 -2.48 -21.48 11.17
CA LEU A 166 -2.66 -21.51 12.62
C LEU A 166 -4.15 -21.67 13.01
N GLU A 167 -5.06 -21.01 12.27
CA GLU A 167 -6.51 -21.15 12.47
C GLU A 167 -7.01 -22.55 12.09
N LEU A 168 -6.51 -23.14 11.01
CA LEU A 168 -6.86 -24.50 10.60
C LEU A 168 -6.40 -25.54 11.63
N ASP A 169 -5.19 -25.38 12.19
CA ASP A 169 -4.70 -26.25 13.26
C ASP A 169 -5.52 -26.10 14.55
N ARG A 170 -5.89 -24.88 14.94
CA ARG A 170 -6.78 -24.64 16.10
C ARG A 170 -8.17 -25.23 15.90
N LYS A 171 -8.74 -25.12 14.70
CA LYS A 171 -10.07 -25.65 14.37
C LYS A 171 -10.07 -27.18 14.22
N GLY A 172 -8.97 -27.76 13.78
CA GLY A 172 -8.75 -29.21 13.73
C GLY A 172 -8.52 -29.86 15.11
N ALA A 173 -8.07 -29.08 16.10
CA ALA A 173 -7.78 -29.54 17.45
C ALA A 173 -8.98 -29.47 18.43
N SER A 174 -10.23 -29.36 17.94
CA SER A 174 -11.40 -29.46 18.83
C SER A 174 -11.60 -30.91 19.29
N PRO A 175 -11.37 -31.26 20.58
CA PRO A 175 -11.75 -32.57 21.08
C PRO A 175 -13.28 -32.67 21.06
N LYS A 176 -13.82 -33.68 20.38
CA LYS A 176 -15.20 -34.09 20.54
C LYS A 176 -15.37 -34.54 22.00
N THR A 177 -15.92 -33.68 22.84
CA THR A 177 -16.51 -34.05 24.14
C THR A 177 -17.86 -34.71 23.91
#